data_AF-A0AAW3B5E1-F1
#
_entry.id   AF-A0AAW3B5E1-F1
#
_cell.length_a   1.000
_cell.length_b   1.000
_cell.length_c   1.000
_cell.angle_alpha   90.00
_cell.angle_beta   90.00
_cell.angle_gamma   90.00
#
_symmetry.space_group_name_H-M   'P 1'
#
loop_
_entity.id
_entity.type
_entity.pdbx_description
1 polymer ?
#
loop_
_entity_poly.entity_id
_entity_poly.type
_entity_poly.pdbx_seq_one_letter_code
_entity_poly.pdbx_strand_id
1 'polypeptide(L)'
;MPPRTQKRQRTASELKFHHTKRRRVSEALVERGIEREFDRTLPFWRCFIDLRLSTGRVPEIVKRNTQVLCRIPCKVFKRVDVVWGRTTVQLRPVHVLTWQERKNRTRQPRLSAKVPAEAAAAWAVASAKAGNEMPPPGTDTYSALHMYTIDTVHFVHEDAYKKGTGSDHSFHVQSVVFRDAPHILQCVGGSMVSFSFIIYTSLRLAHACAVRKCTARQLGRELEDVMAAYNESSTSMSTTSTSKGASGDSAAAGTSDTIQDAEGSWHTDSTTQTGQDSLAHKDDDKRSTTATALSGLRAWCPPPTTRSLILGMGGNSMAPALRLVLGVEAPIEVVEVEPAVVASCMQMGTLHDADAKTKVYLQDAGKCLATLPQNAYDFIYMDIFEPVQATMRNLHPWVLAARKLLKPGGLLVMNDHRLPSAEGVAPYAKVFGEGNVQAVNVRGWSESIVVCVTPGDTATDKYSLEVCKTHADISFNIYETLVPGWLPHFSWLVKAKTYCHDGVRCRLWTS
;
A
#
# COMPACT_ATOMS: atom_id res chain seq x y z
N MET A 1 -64.40 8.47 -1.51
CA MET A 1 -63.08 8.09 -2.05
C MET A 1 -62.09 8.08 -0.89
N PRO A 2 -61.42 6.94 -0.59
CA PRO A 2 -60.49 6.85 0.54
C PRO A 2 -59.08 7.37 0.17
N PRO A 3 -58.21 7.64 1.15
CA PRO A 3 -57.00 8.44 0.96
C PRO A 3 -55.81 7.66 0.40
N ARG A 4 -54.95 8.38 -0.32
CA ARG A 4 -53.68 7.94 -0.94
C ARG A 4 -52.69 7.45 0.12
N THR A 5 -52.27 6.19 0.03
CA THR A 5 -51.17 5.62 0.81
C THR A 5 -49.81 5.99 0.22
N GLN A 6 -48.88 6.40 1.10
CA GLN A 6 -47.49 6.73 0.79
C GLN A 6 -46.75 5.53 0.19
N LYS A 7 -46.07 5.75 -0.95
CA LYS A 7 -45.10 4.81 -1.52
C LYS A 7 -43.88 4.72 -0.61
N ARG A 8 -43.75 3.58 0.05
CA ARG A 8 -42.55 3.15 0.80
C ARG A 8 -41.35 3.07 -0.16
N GLN A 9 -40.29 3.84 0.12
CA GLN A 9 -38.99 3.75 -0.54
C GLN A 9 -38.45 2.31 -0.42
N ARG A 10 -38.00 1.74 -1.55
CA ARG A 10 -37.34 0.43 -1.59
C ARG A 10 -35.91 0.57 -1.04
N THR A 11 -35.68 0.05 0.15
CA THR A 11 -34.36 -0.31 0.68
C THR A 11 -33.78 -1.50 -0.10
N ALA A 12 -32.44 -1.53 -0.16
CA ALA A 12 -31.56 -2.46 -0.87
C ALA A 12 -32.17 -3.84 -1.20
N SER A 13 -32.17 -4.17 -2.49
CA SER A 13 -32.50 -5.52 -2.95
C SER A 13 -31.42 -6.49 -2.48
N GLU A 14 -31.75 -7.33 -1.51
CA GLU A 14 -31.00 -8.54 -1.19
C GLU A 14 -30.70 -9.31 -2.48
N LEU A 15 -29.41 -9.44 -2.81
CA LEU A 15 -28.95 -10.29 -3.90
C LEU A 15 -29.26 -11.74 -3.51
N LYS A 16 -30.39 -12.28 -3.96
CA LYS A 16 -30.76 -13.67 -3.71
C LYS A 16 -29.86 -14.61 -4.50
N PHE A 17 -29.13 -15.48 -3.81
CA PHE A 17 -28.30 -16.54 -4.40
C PHE A 17 -29.07 -17.87 -4.37
N HIS A 18 -29.39 -18.44 -5.54
CA HIS A 18 -30.02 -19.75 -5.64
C HIS A 18 -28.96 -20.87 -5.56
N HIS A 19 -29.06 -21.73 -4.53
CA HIS A 19 -28.19 -22.89 -4.34
C HIS A 19 -28.77 -24.12 -5.06
N THR A 20 -28.13 -24.59 -6.14
CA THR A 20 -28.28 -25.98 -6.59
C THR A 20 -27.24 -26.85 -5.88
N LYS A 21 -27.62 -28.05 -5.41
CA LYS A 21 -26.75 -29.01 -4.71
C LYS A 21 -25.58 -29.43 -5.62
N ARG A 22 -24.45 -28.72 -5.52
CA ARG A 22 -23.17 -29.05 -6.17
C ARG A 22 -22.21 -29.66 -5.15
N ARG A 23 -21.35 -30.59 -5.57
CA ARG A 23 -20.27 -31.13 -4.72
C ARG A 23 -19.24 -30.03 -4.50
N ARG A 24 -19.43 -29.23 -3.44
CA ARG A 24 -18.51 -28.16 -3.06
C ARG A 24 -17.23 -28.75 -2.47
N VAL A 25 -16.08 -28.16 -2.84
CA VAL A 25 -14.81 -28.34 -2.13
C VAL A 25 -15.04 -28.09 -0.64
N SER A 26 -14.56 -28.97 0.26
CA SER A 26 -14.76 -28.79 1.70
C SER A 26 -14.00 -27.56 2.21
N GLU A 27 -14.49 -26.92 3.27
CA GLU A 27 -13.81 -25.75 3.86
C GLU A 27 -12.38 -26.08 4.32
N ALA A 28 -12.18 -27.24 4.95
CA ALA A 28 -10.84 -27.70 5.33
C ALA A 28 -9.88 -27.88 4.14
N LEU A 29 -10.39 -28.22 2.95
CA LEU A 29 -9.56 -28.25 1.74
C LEU A 29 -9.23 -26.85 1.23
N VAL A 30 -10.20 -25.94 1.31
CA VAL A 30 -10.01 -24.53 0.93
C VAL A 30 -8.97 -23.86 1.82
N GLU A 31 -9.09 -24.04 3.14
CA GLU A 31 -8.16 -23.52 4.13
C GLU A 31 -6.73 -24.01 3.86
N ARG A 32 -6.53 -25.32 3.68
CA ARG A 32 -5.22 -25.88 3.30
C ARG A 32 -4.68 -25.34 1.97
N GLY A 33 -5.56 -25.06 1.01
CA GLY A 33 -5.17 -24.46 -0.27
C GLY A 33 -4.65 -23.05 -0.09
N ILE A 34 -5.38 -22.22 0.66
CA ILE A 34 -4.96 -20.86 1.05
C ILE A 34 -3.65 -20.91 1.83
N GLU A 35 -3.51 -21.85 2.77
CA GLU A 35 -2.31 -22.00 3.58
C GLU A 35 -1.06 -22.28 2.74
N ARG A 36 -1.17 -23.17 1.74
CA ARG A 36 -0.06 -23.48 0.83
C ARG A 36 0.30 -22.29 -0.04
N GLU A 37 -0.72 -21.60 -0.56
CA GLU A 37 -0.49 -20.41 -1.36
C GLU A 37 0.16 -19.29 -0.55
N PHE A 38 -0.31 -19.08 0.69
CA PHE A 38 0.27 -18.12 1.62
C PHE A 38 1.77 -18.38 1.79
N ASP A 39 2.18 -19.61 2.09
CA ASP A 39 3.60 -19.96 2.24
C ASP A 39 4.39 -19.74 0.94
N ARG A 40 3.78 -20.07 -0.21
CA ARG A 40 4.39 -19.88 -1.53
C ARG A 40 4.65 -18.41 -1.84
N THR A 41 3.72 -17.53 -1.46
CA THR A 41 3.69 -16.13 -1.90
C THR A 41 4.19 -15.12 -0.87
N LEU A 42 4.15 -15.45 0.44
CA LEU A 42 4.65 -14.61 1.53
C LEU A 42 6.07 -14.06 1.29
N PRO A 43 7.04 -14.82 0.73
CA PRO A 43 8.38 -14.29 0.46
C PRO A 43 8.42 -13.07 -0.47
N PHE A 44 7.36 -12.80 -1.22
CA PHE A 44 7.21 -11.66 -2.14
C PHE A 44 6.41 -10.51 -1.54
N TRP A 45 5.89 -10.67 -0.32
CA TRP A 45 5.11 -9.64 0.34
C TRP A 45 6.02 -8.68 1.09
N ARG A 46 5.60 -7.43 1.14
CA ARG A 46 6.41 -6.35 1.67
C ARG A 46 6.79 -6.59 3.13
N CYS A 47 5.87 -7.02 3.99
CA CYS A 47 6.17 -7.27 5.40
C CYS A 47 7.32 -8.29 5.58
N PHE A 48 7.40 -9.29 4.71
CA PHE A 48 8.46 -10.29 4.73
C PHE A 48 9.76 -9.75 4.12
N ILE A 49 9.67 -9.01 3.01
CA ILE A 49 10.81 -8.39 2.33
C ILE A 49 11.49 -7.36 3.24
N ASP A 50 10.74 -6.49 3.90
CA ASP A 50 11.28 -5.44 4.77
C ASP A 50 12.02 -6.07 5.97
N LEU A 51 11.45 -7.12 6.59
CA LEU A 51 12.15 -7.90 7.62
C LEU A 51 13.42 -8.57 7.08
N ARG A 52 13.36 -9.16 5.88
CA ARG A 52 14.52 -9.77 5.23
C ARG A 52 15.63 -8.75 4.97
N LEU A 53 15.27 -7.55 4.53
CA LEU A 53 16.22 -6.48 4.24
C LEU A 53 16.86 -5.93 5.51
N SER A 54 16.08 -5.75 6.57
CA SER A 54 16.60 -5.26 7.86
C SER A 54 17.59 -6.22 8.53
N THR A 55 17.44 -7.53 8.31
CA THR A 55 18.29 -8.56 8.94
C THR A 55 19.33 -9.19 8.01
N GLY A 56 19.18 -9.01 6.69
CA GLY A 56 19.98 -9.67 5.67
C GLY A 56 19.72 -11.18 5.53
N ARG A 57 18.72 -11.74 6.21
CA ARG A 57 18.37 -13.17 6.20
C ARG A 57 16.88 -13.38 5.99
N VAL A 58 16.52 -14.57 5.52
CA VAL A 58 15.12 -14.96 5.33
C VAL A 58 14.46 -15.10 6.72
N PRO A 59 13.40 -14.33 7.03
CA PRO A 59 12.65 -14.48 8.26
C PRO A 59 12.06 -15.89 8.39
N GLU A 60 11.99 -16.41 9.62
CA GLU A 60 11.38 -17.70 9.91
C GLU A 60 9.90 -17.55 10.24
N ILE A 61 9.05 -18.39 9.64
CA ILE A 61 7.66 -18.55 10.08
C ILE A 61 7.65 -19.43 11.33
N VAL A 62 7.35 -18.82 12.49
CA VAL A 62 7.30 -19.55 13.77
C VAL A 62 5.96 -20.25 13.95
N LYS A 63 4.89 -19.51 13.66
CA LYS A 63 3.51 -19.99 13.76
C LYS A 63 2.66 -19.22 12.78
N ARG A 64 1.66 -19.89 12.22
CA ARG A 64 0.58 -19.25 11.48
C ARG A 64 -0.74 -19.92 11.79
N ASN A 65 -1.82 -19.16 11.68
CA ASN A 65 -3.18 -19.64 11.79
C ASN A 65 -4.01 -19.01 10.68
N THR A 66 -4.56 -19.84 9.80
CA THR A 66 -5.37 -19.40 8.66
C THR A 66 -6.83 -19.77 8.88
N GLN A 67 -7.74 -18.87 8.53
CA GLN A 67 -9.18 -19.10 8.58
C GLN A 67 -9.86 -18.57 7.32
N VAL A 68 -10.89 -19.25 6.86
CA VAL A 68 -11.78 -18.76 5.79
C VAL A 68 -12.83 -17.85 6.41
N LEU A 69 -12.87 -16.58 5.99
CA LEU A 69 -13.81 -15.59 6.52
C LEU A 69 -15.11 -15.52 5.72
N CYS A 70 -15.01 -15.60 4.39
CA CYS A 70 -16.18 -15.68 3.53
C CYS A 70 -15.87 -16.47 2.25
N ARG A 71 -16.92 -17.08 1.71
CA ARG A 71 -16.88 -17.80 0.43
C ARG A 71 -18.15 -17.51 -0.35
N ILE A 72 -18.00 -16.81 -1.47
CA ILE A 72 -19.11 -16.31 -2.28
C ILE A 72 -18.97 -16.89 -3.69
N PRO A 73 -19.96 -17.64 -4.19
CA PRO A 73 -19.92 -18.16 -5.56
C PRO A 73 -19.93 -17.04 -6.59
N CYS A 74 -19.04 -17.14 -7.58
CA CYS A 74 -18.99 -16.21 -8.69
C CYS A 74 -20.26 -16.30 -9.56
N LYS A 75 -20.72 -15.15 -10.06
CA LYS A 75 -21.84 -15.07 -11.02
C LYS A 75 -21.35 -15.09 -12.47
N VAL A 76 -20.21 -14.46 -12.75
CA VAL A 76 -19.61 -14.37 -14.08
C VAL A 76 -18.74 -15.60 -14.34
N PHE A 77 -17.82 -15.89 -13.42
CA PHE A 77 -16.91 -17.03 -13.53
C PHE A 77 -17.56 -18.32 -13.03
N LYS A 78 -18.19 -19.08 -13.93
CA LYS A 78 -18.90 -20.32 -13.55
C LYS A 78 -17.97 -21.32 -12.88
N ARG A 79 -18.46 -21.94 -11.80
CA ARG A 79 -17.73 -22.98 -11.03
C ARG A 79 -16.48 -22.45 -10.32
N VAL A 80 -16.42 -21.14 -10.10
CA VAL A 80 -15.40 -20.49 -9.29
C VAL A 80 -16.10 -19.83 -8.10
N ASP A 81 -15.48 -19.89 -6.93
CA ASP A 81 -15.88 -19.12 -5.76
C ASP A 81 -14.80 -18.06 -5.46
N VAL A 82 -15.22 -16.87 -5.02
CA VAL A 82 -14.35 -15.91 -4.34
C VAL A 82 -14.24 -16.34 -2.89
N VAL A 83 -13.02 -16.51 -2.40
CA VAL A 83 -12.73 -16.86 -1.01
C VAL A 83 -11.85 -15.80 -0.38
N TRP A 84 -12.24 -15.36 0.81
CA TRP A 84 -11.45 -14.47 1.64
C TRP A 84 -10.84 -15.25 2.80
N GLY A 85 -9.52 -15.29 2.85
CA GLY A 85 -8.74 -15.88 3.94
C GLY A 85 -8.20 -14.80 4.87
N ARG A 86 -8.04 -15.15 6.15
CA ARG A 86 -7.25 -14.39 7.11
C ARG A 86 -6.19 -15.28 7.69
N THR A 87 -4.95 -14.82 7.67
CA THR A 87 -3.81 -15.50 8.29
C THR A 87 -3.18 -14.58 9.31
N THR A 88 -3.13 -15.03 10.57
CA THR A 88 -2.25 -14.45 11.57
C THR A 88 -0.92 -15.18 11.51
N VAL A 89 0.18 -14.48 11.27
CA VAL A 89 1.52 -15.06 11.15
C VAL A 89 2.49 -14.43 12.14
N GLN A 90 3.33 -15.26 12.74
CA GLN A 90 4.44 -14.87 13.59
C GLN A 90 5.74 -15.09 12.82
N LEU A 91 6.45 -14.00 12.55
CA LEU A 91 7.74 -14.01 11.88
C LEU A 91 8.85 -13.72 12.89
N ARG A 92 9.90 -14.54 12.87
CA ARG A 92 11.13 -14.30 13.63
C ARG A 92 12.20 -13.74 12.70
N PRO A 93 12.75 -12.54 12.99
CA PRO A 93 13.93 -12.04 12.32
C PRO A 93 15.13 -12.95 12.64
N VAL A 94 15.91 -13.33 11.63
CA VAL A 94 17.11 -14.17 11.83
C VAL A 94 18.34 -13.27 11.76
N HIS A 95 18.92 -12.94 12.91
CA HIS A 95 20.09 -12.06 12.96
C HIS A 95 21.39 -12.76 12.56
N VAL A 96 22.26 -12.06 11.83
CA VAL A 96 23.65 -12.48 11.64
C VAL A 96 24.49 -11.73 12.66
N LEU A 97 25.03 -12.46 13.64
CA LEU A 97 26.03 -11.89 14.53
C LEU A 97 27.18 -11.30 13.69
N THR A 98 27.47 -10.02 13.89
CA THR A 98 28.62 -9.34 13.29
C THR A 98 29.91 -10.03 13.71
N TRP A 99 31.01 -9.83 12.97
CA TRP A 99 32.31 -10.39 13.36
C TRP A 99 32.74 -9.93 14.77
N GLN A 100 32.41 -8.70 15.15
CA GLN A 100 32.66 -8.17 16.49
C GLN A 100 31.77 -8.83 17.55
N GLU A 101 30.48 -9.05 17.28
CA GLU A 101 29.58 -9.78 18.19
C GLU A 101 30.00 -11.25 18.35
N ARG A 102 30.54 -11.88 17.30
CA ARG A 102 31.11 -13.23 17.37
C ARG A 102 32.38 -13.28 18.22
N LYS A 103 33.19 -12.22 18.20
CA LYS A 103 34.44 -12.12 18.97
C LYS A 103 34.18 -11.80 20.45
N ASN A 104 33.15 -11.00 20.73
CA ASN A 104 32.77 -10.60 22.08
C ASN A 104 31.87 -11.60 22.79
N ARG A 105 31.38 -12.64 22.09
CA ARG A 105 30.69 -13.75 22.75
C ARG A 105 31.71 -14.60 23.49
N THR A 106 31.75 -14.46 24.80
CA THR A 106 32.39 -15.44 25.69
C THR A 106 31.83 -16.82 25.33
N ARG A 107 32.70 -17.72 24.89
CA ARG A 107 32.37 -19.13 24.63
C ARG A 107 31.65 -19.65 25.88
N GLN A 108 30.34 -19.90 25.80
CA GLN A 108 29.68 -20.63 26.88
C GLN A 108 30.40 -21.98 27.01
N PRO A 109 30.82 -22.36 28.22
CA PRO A 109 31.37 -23.69 28.44
C PRO A 109 30.34 -24.71 27.95
N ARG A 110 30.78 -25.69 27.16
CA ARG A 110 29.95 -26.87 26.88
C ARG A 110 29.55 -27.45 28.24
N LEU A 111 28.27 -27.35 28.58
CA LEU A 111 27.71 -28.01 29.76
C LEU A 111 27.67 -29.52 29.51
N SER A 112 28.81 -30.16 29.70
CA SER A 112 28.91 -31.59 29.96
C SER A 112 29.10 -31.80 31.46
N ALA A 113 28.08 -31.49 32.24
CA ALA A 113 27.96 -31.97 33.62
C ALA A 113 26.51 -31.82 34.07
N LYS A 114 25.94 -32.91 34.61
CA LYS A 114 24.63 -32.94 35.27
C LYS A 114 24.62 -31.91 36.41
N VAL A 115 23.77 -30.89 36.33
CA VAL A 115 23.52 -29.97 37.44
C VAL A 115 22.49 -30.64 38.38
N PRO A 116 22.76 -30.75 39.70
CA PRO A 116 21.82 -31.31 40.66
C PRO A 116 20.54 -30.47 40.76
N ALA A 117 19.40 -31.14 40.93
CA ALA A 117 18.05 -30.57 40.89
C ALA A 117 17.80 -29.41 41.89
N GLU A 118 18.60 -29.26 42.93
CA GLU A 118 18.46 -28.17 43.91
C GLU A 118 18.87 -26.79 43.36
N ALA A 119 19.82 -26.72 42.41
CA ALA A 119 20.26 -25.43 41.85
C ALA A 119 19.24 -24.82 40.85
N ALA A 120 18.43 -25.67 40.20
CA ALA A 120 17.37 -25.21 39.30
C ALA A 120 16.17 -24.59 40.04
N ALA A 121 15.88 -25.09 41.26
CA ALA A 121 14.79 -24.56 42.08
C ALA A 121 15.11 -23.16 42.64
N ALA A 122 16.37 -22.90 43.03
CA ALA A 122 16.79 -21.59 43.52
C ALA A 122 16.71 -20.49 42.43
N TRP A 123 16.98 -20.83 41.17
CA TRP A 123 16.91 -19.87 40.06
C TRP A 123 15.46 -19.52 39.67
N ALA A 124 14.54 -20.48 39.74
CA ALA A 124 13.12 -20.25 39.49
C ALA A 124 12.48 -19.31 40.54
N VAL A 125 12.92 -19.39 41.81
CA VAL A 125 12.43 -18.52 42.89
C VAL A 125 13.02 -17.10 42.79
N ALA A 126 14.25 -16.95 42.29
CA ALA A 126 14.86 -15.63 42.07
C ALA A 126 14.22 -14.89 40.87
N SER A 127 13.90 -15.60 39.79
CA SER A 127 13.26 -15.02 38.59
C SER A 127 11.81 -14.58 38.81
N ALA A 128 11.11 -15.11 39.83
CA ALA A 128 9.76 -14.71 40.19
C ALA A 128 9.68 -13.40 41.01
N LYS A 129 10.81 -12.89 41.51
CA LYS A 129 10.88 -11.66 42.34
C LYS A 129 11.41 -10.42 41.61
N ALA A 130 11.87 -10.54 40.37
CA ALA A 130 12.35 -9.42 39.56
C ALA A 130 11.28 -8.96 38.56
N GLY A 131 10.15 -8.46 39.06
CA GLY A 131 9.11 -7.82 38.27
C GLY A 131 8.93 -6.38 38.72
N ASN A 132 9.89 -5.49 38.39
CA ASN A 132 9.72 -4.02 38.28
C ASN A 132 11.08 -3.29 38.18
N GLU A 133 11.93 -3.65 37.21
CA GLU A 133 13.03 -2.75 36.82
C GLU A 133 13.13 -2.69 35.30
N MET A 134 13.21 -1.46 34.79
CA MET A 134 13.36 -1.15 33.38
C MET A 134 14.71 -1.71 32.89
N PRO A 135 14.77 -2.46 31.78
CA PRO A 135 16.02 -3.04 31.33
C PRO A 135 16.97 -1.94 30.82
N PRO A 136 18.28 -2.09 31.05
CA PRO A 136 19.28 -1.12 30.59
C PRO A 136 19.31 -1.08 29.06
N PRO A 137 19.67 0.07 28.46
CA PRO A 137 19.70 0.22 27.01
C PRO A 137 20.85 -0.61 26.44
N GLY A 138 20.54 -1.79 25.90
CA GLY A 138 21.54 -2.63 25.23
C GLY A 138 21.24 -4.12 25.06
N THR A 139 20.04 -4.63 25.33
CA THR A 139 19.73 -6.07 25.13
C THR A 139 18.34 -6.31 24.50
N ASP A 140 18.33 -7.16 23.45
CA ASP A 140 17.19 -7.92 22.91
C ASP A 140 16.02 -7.25 22.18
N THR A 141 16.22 -6.16 21.44
CA THR A 141 15.20 -5.71 20.44
C THR A 141 15.19 -6.52 19.14
N TYR A 142 16.25 -7.29 18.84
CA TYR A 142 16.40 -8.03 17.57
C TYR A 142 15.84 -9.46 17.57
N SER A 143 15.34 -9.95 18.70
CA SER A 143 14.72 -11.28 18.85
C SER A 143 13.19 -11.22 18.93
N ALA A 144 12.60 -10.02 18.88
CA ALA A 144 11.17 -9.82 19.01
C ALA A 144 10.42 -10.52 17.85
N LEU A 145 9.40 -11.30 18.20
CA LEU A 145 8.50 -11.90 17.22
C LEU A 145 7.62 -10.81 16.62
N HIS A 146 7.58 -10.73 15.29
CA HIS A 146 6.68 -9.83 14.57
C HIS A 146 5.38 -10.56 14.27
N MET A 147 4.27 -9.99 14.72
CA MET A 147 2.93 -10.51 14.45
C MET A 147 2.27 -9.70 13.35
N TYR A 148 1.74 -10.39 12.34
CA TYR A 148 0.98 -9.75 11.25
C TYR A 148 -0.38 -10.43 11.10
N THR A 149 -1.42 -9.61 10.92
CA THR A 149 -2.74 -10.08 10.48
C THR A 149 -2.94 -9.72 9.01
N ILE A 150 -2.99 -10.74 8.15
CA ILE A 150 -3.03 -10.55 6.70
C ILE A 150 -4.27 -11.22 6.14
N ASP A 151 -5.03 -10.44 5.38
CA ASP A 151 -6.19 -10.90 4.65
C ASP A 151 -5.82 -11.14 3.18
N THR A 152 -6.30 -12.23 2.59
CA THR A 152 -6.02 -12.60 1.20
C THR A 152 -7.30 -12.96 0.45
N VAL A 153 -7.36 -12.56 -0.82
CA VAL A 153 -8.48 -12.89 -1.72
C VAL A 153 -8.03 -13.93 -2.73
N HIS A 154 -8.84 -14.96 -2.93
CA HIS A 154 -8.54 -16.08 -3.81
C HIS A 154 -9.73 -16.43 -4.69
N PHE A 155 -9.45 -16.89 -5.91
CA PHE A 155 -10.41 -17.64 -6.70
C PHE A 155 -10.20 -19.14 -6.48
N VAL A 156 -11.28 -19.87 -6.20
CA VAL A 156 -11.25 -21.30 -5.93
C VAL A 156 -12.18 -22.02 -6.88
N HIS A 157 -11.63 -22.90 -7.72
CA HIS A 157 -12.40 -23.69 -8.67
C HIS A 157 -13.10 -24.87 -7.98
N GLU A 158 -14.26 -25.26 -8.48
CA GLU A 158 -15.03 -26.40 -7.96
C GLU A 158 -14.23 -27.72 -8.02
N ASP A 159 -13.28 -27.83 -8.94
CA ASP A 159 -12.39 -28.98 -9.15
C ASP A 159 -10.95 -28.74 -8.66
N ALA A 160 -10.71 -27.78 -7.76
CA ALA A 160 -9.41 -27.45 -7.18
C ALA A 160 -8.59 -28.63 -6.62
N TYR A 161 -9.25 -29.75 -6.30
CA TYR A 161 -8.65 -30.94 -5.70
C TYR A 161 -8.43 -32.09 -6.70
N LYS A 162 -8.88 -31.94 -7.94
CA LYS A 162 -8.64 -32.91 -9.01
C LYS A 162 -7.40 -32.48 -9.77
N LYS A 163 -6.48 -33.41 -10.05
CA LYS A 163 -5.33 -33.15 -10.92
C LYS A 163 -5.82 -32.56 -12.25
N GLY A 164 -5.32 -31.38 -12.61
CA GLY A 164 -5.64 -30.69 -13.87
C GLY A 164 -5.77 -29.19 -13.69
N THR A 165 -6.36 -28.52 -14.69
CA THR A 165 -6.46 -27.05 -14.74
C THR A 165 -7.12 -26.44 -13.50
N GLY A 166 -8.15 -27.07 -12.95
CA GLY A 166 -8.80 -26.63 -11.72
C GLY A 166 -7.87 -26.54 -10.51
N SER A 167 -6.97 -27.51 -10.31
CA SER A 167 -5.99 -27.47 -9.23
C SER A 167 -4.91 -26.43 -9.46
N ASP A 168 -4.48 -26.27 -10.71
CA ASP A 168 -3.35 -25.41 -11.07
C ASP A 168 -3.74 -23.92 -11.11
N HIS A 169 -5.03 -23.62 -11.27
CA HIS A 169 -5.59 -22.26 -11.34
C HIS A 169 -6.36 -21.85 -10.07
N SER A 170 -6.47 -22.73 -9.08
CA SER A 170 -7.09 -22.39 -7.79
C SER A 170 -6.11 -21.79 -6.82
N PHE A 171 -6.66 -21.05 -5.86
CA PHE A 171 -5.95 -20.46 -4.73
C PHE A 171 -4.94 -19.37 -5.10
N HIS A 172 -4.69 -19.04 -6.36
CA HIS A 172 -3.82 -17.89 -6.70
C HIS A 172 -4.26 -16.63 -5.97
N VAL A 173 -3.33 -16.00 -5.25
CA VAL A 173 -3.58 -14.74 -4.55
C VAL A 173 -3.98 -13.66 -5.55
N GLN A 174 -5.16 -13.09 -5.37
CA GLN A 174 -5.67 -11.97 -6.15
C GLN A 174 -5.37 -10.64 -5.49
N SER A 175 -5.35 -10.63 -4.16
CA SER A 175 -5.07 -9.44 -3.38
C SER A 175 -4.61 -9.82 -1.99
N VAL A 176 -3.81 -8.93 -1.40
CA VAL A 176 -3.28 -9.05 -0.05
C VAL A 176 -3.54 -7.73 0.67
N VAL A 177 -4.21 -7.80 1.81
CA VAL A 177 -4.57 -6.66 2.65
C VAL A 177 -3.89 -6.83 3.99
N PHE A 178 -2.98 -5.91 4.33
CA PHE A 178 -2.40 -5.88 5.67
C PHE A 178 -3.39 -5.21 6.63
N ARG A 179 -4.04 -5.97 7.51
CA ARG A 179 -5.20 -5.47 8.26
C ARG A 179 -4.88 -4.35 9.23
N ASP A 180 -3.71 -4.40 9.85
CA ASP A 180 -3.29 -3.41 10.84
C ASP A 180 -2.84 -2.11 10.18
N ALA A 181 -2.46 -2.16 8.89
CA ALA A 181 -2.12 -0.99 8.10
C ALA A 181 -2.52 -1.18 6.62
N PRO A 182 -3.82 -1.06 6.26
CA PRO A 182 -4.31 -1.38 4.91
C PRO A 182 -3.72 -0.53 3.79
N HIS A 183 -3.18 0.63 4.14
CA HIS A 183 -2.49 1.54 3.23
C HIS A 183 -1.06 1.08 2.89
N ILE A 184 -0.48 0.18 3.69
CA ILE A 184 0.81 -0.46 3.43
C ILE A 184 0.56 -1.65 2.52
N LEU A 185 0.53 -1.35 1.23
CA LEU A 185 0.26 -2.33 0.20
C LEU A 185 1.28 -3.46 0.20
N GLN A 186 0.76 -4.65 -0.04
CA GLN A 186 1.51 -5.90 -0.16
C GLN A 186 1.46 -6.38 -1.62
N CYS A 187 2.36 -7.31 -1.96
CA CYS A 187 2.39 -7.96 -3.27
C CYS A 187 2.48 -6.93 -4.44
N VAL A 188 2.03 -7.32 -5.63
CA VAL A 188 2.16 -6.57 -6.88
C VAL A 188 1.46 -5.22 -6.83
N GLY A 189 0.27 -5.14 -6.23
CA GLY A 189 -0.47 -3.86 -6.12
C GLY A 189 0.35 -2.78 -5.41
N GLY A 190 1.15 -3.16 -4.40
CA GLY A 190 2.08 -2.25 -3.74
C GLY A 190 3.18 -1.76 -4.66
N SER A 191 3.78 -2.66 -5.42
CA SER A 191 4.80 -2.30 -6.40
C SER A 191 4.21 -1.43 -7.53
N MET A 192 2.97 -1.68 -8.00
CA MET A 192 2.30 -0.86 -9.03
C MET A 192 2.12 0.59 -8.58
N VAL A 193 1.52 0.80 -7.40
CA VAL A 193 1.31 2.14 -6.84
C VAL A 193 2.67 2.81 -6.60
N SER A 194 3.60 2.12 -5.95
CA SER A 194 4.92 2.68 -5.64
C SER A 194 5.69 3.10 -6.88
N PHE A 195 5.75 2.23 -7.90
CA PHE A 195 6.46 2.52 -9.14
C PHE A 195 5.81 3.71 -9.85
N SER A 196 4.48 3.77 -9.93
CA SER A 196 3.79 4.86 -10.61
C SER A 196 4.06 6.24 -9.98
N PHE A 197 4.11 6.34 -8.66
CA PHE A 197 4.40 7.59 -7.95
C PHE A 197 5.87 8.01 -8.08
N ILE A 198 6.79 7.03 -7.99
CA ILE A 198 8.22 7.27 -8.23
C ILE A 198 8.43 7.77 -9.67
N ILE A 199 7.81 7.14 -10.68
CA ILE A 199 7.94 7.55 -12.08
C ILE A 199 7.28 8.91 -12.33
N TYR A 200 6.07 9.15 -11.83
CA TYR A 200 5.39 10.46 -11.97
C TYR A 200 6.28 11.62 -11.52
N THR A 201 6.93 11.44 -10.36
CA THR A 201 7.80 12.44 -9.74
C THR A 201 9.12 12.56 -10.49
N SER A 202 9.70 11.42 -10.86
CA SER A 202 10.98 11.36 -11.59
C SER A 202 10.92 12.03 -12.96
N LEU A 203 9.79 11.91 -13.68
CA LEU A 203 9.59 12.58 -14.97
C LEU A 203 9.66 14.10 -14.82
N ARG A 204 8.99 14.65 -13.79
CA ARG A 204 9.00 16.08 -13.48
C ARG A 204 10.38 16.57 -13.04
N LEU A 205 11.10 15.78 -12.25
CA LEU A 205 12.48 16.07 -11.88
C LEU A 205 13.40 16.10 -13.11
N ALA A 206 13.26 15.15 -14.02
CA ALA A 206 14.03 15.10 -15.26
C ALA A 206 13.74 16.32 -16.16
N HIS A 207 12.47 16.68 -16.31
CA HIS A 207 12.07 17.92 -17.01
C HIS A 207 12.65 19.17 -16.34
N ALA A 208 12.54 19.29 -15.00
CA ALA A 208 13.08 20.43 -14.27
C ALA A 208 14.60 20.54 -14.46
N CYS A 209 15.33 19.42 -14.46
CA CYS A 209 16.76 19.39 -14.76
C CYS A 209 17.06 19.92 -16.16
N ALA A 210 16.28 19.51 -17.17
CA ALA A 210 16.44 19.99 -18.54
C ALA A 210 16.18 21.50 -18.66
N VAL A 211 15.09 22.00 -18.07
CA VAL A 211 14.72 23.43 -18.09
C VAL A 211 15.73 24.29 -17.35
N ARG A 212 16.16 23.86 -16.16
CA ARG A 212 17.13 24.59 -15.31
C ARG A 212 18.58 24.40 -15.77
N LYS A 213 18.83 23.51 -16.73
CA LYS A 213 20.17 23.11 -17.19
C LYS A 213 21.06 22.64 -16.03
N CYS A 214 20.48 21.85 -15.12
CA CYS A 214 21.18 21.29 -13.96
C CYS A 214 21.18 19.77 -14.00
N THR A 215 22.05 19.16 -13.21
CA THR A 215 22.06 17.71 -13.00
C THR A 215 21.04 17.31 -11.94
N ALA A 216 20.57 16.06 -12.00
CA ALA A 216 19.71 15.49 -10.96
C ALA A 216 20.34 15.59 -9.55
N ARG A 217 21.66 15.47 -9.43
CA ARG A 217 22.36 15.63 -8.14
C ARG A 217 22.31 17.04 -7.59
N GLN A 218 22.40 18.06 -8.45
CA GLN A 218 22.27 19.45 -8.02
C GLN A 218 20.86 19.73 -7.50
N LEU A 219 19.84 19.33 -8.28
CA LEU A 219 18.44 19.45 -7.86
C LEU A 219 18.14 18.64 -6.59
N GLY A 220 18.73 17.45 -6.45
CA GLY A 220 18.61 16.63 -5.25
C GLY A 220 19.09 17.34 -4.00
N ARG A 221 20.25 18.02 -4.05
CA ARG A 221 20.77 18.82 -2.93
C ARG A 221 19.85 19.97 -2.54
N GLU A 222 19.30 20.69 -3.53
CA GLU A 222 18.31 21.74 -3.25
C GLU A 222 17.08 21.18 -2.52
N LEU A 223 16.63 19.98 -2.88
CA LEU A 223 15.48 19.33 -2.24
C LEU A 223 15.83 18.72 -0.88
N GLU A 224 17.07 18.30 -0.65
CA GLU A 224 17.56 17.85 0.65
C GLU A 224 17.43 18.95 1.70
N ASP A 225 17.76 20.19 1.35
CA ASP A 225 17.57 21.34 2.25
C ASP A 225 16.08 21.57 2.59
N VAL A 226 15.20 21.41 1.60
CA VAL A 226 13.73 21.52 1.82
C VAL A 226 13.23 20.38 2.72
N MET A 227 13.70 19.15 2.50
CA MET A 227 13.35 17.99 3.33
C MET A 227 13.86 18.14 4.77
N ALA A 228 15.08 18.66 4.96
CA ALA A 228 15.65 18.95 6.27
C ALA A 228 14.81 20.01 7.02
N ALA A 229 14.48 21.13 6.36
CA ALA A 229 13.64 22.18 6.94
C ALA A 229 12.25 21.67 7.37
N TYR A 230 11.65 20.78 6.59
CA TYR A 230 10.39 20.13 6.94
C TYR A 230 10.51 19.25 8.19
N ASN A 231 11.56 18.44 8.28
CA ASN A 231 11.78 17.50 9.39
C ASN A 231 12.11 18.21 10.72
N GLU A 232 12.98 19.23 10.68
CA GLU A 232 13.34 20.01 11.88
C GLU A 232 12.11 20.70 12.47
N SER A 233 11.27 21.28 11.62
CA SER A 233 10.08 21.99 12.06
C SER A 233 9.00 21.03 12.58
N SER A 234 8.81 19.88 11.94
CA SER A 234 7.84 18.85 12.36
C SER A 234 8.20 18.22 13.72
N THR A 235 9.49 18.02 13.98
CA THR A 235 9.98 17.47 15.26
C THR A 235 9.79 18.45 16.42
N SER A 236 9.94 19.75 16.15
CA SER A 236 9.77 20.81 17.15
C SER A 236 8.32 21.03 17.60
N MET A 237 7.32 20.72 16.75
CA MET A 237 5.90 20.79 17.14
C MET A 237 5.46 19.61 18.03
N SER A 238 6.12 18.47 17.93
CA SER A 238 5.85 17.29 18.75
C SER A 238 6.30 17.50 20.21
N THR A 239 7.43 18.17 20.44
CA THR A 239 8.02 18.36 21.77
C THR A 239 7.42 19.50 22.59
N THR A 240 6.78 20.50 21.96
CA THR A 240 6.05 21.57 22.68
C THR A 240 4.65 21.17 23.12
N SER A 241 4.08 20.08 22.60
CA SER A 241 2.76 19.59 23.02
C SER A 241 2.80 18.69 24.27
N THR A 242 3.98 18.35 24.78
CA THR A 242 4.17 17.43 25.93
C THR A 242 4.72 18.10 27.20
N SER A 243 4.88 19.42 27.25
CA SER A 243 5.48 20.14 28.39
C SER A 243 4.59 21.22 29.01
N LYS A 244 3.31 20.90 29.28
CA LYS A 244 2.53 21.64 30.29
C LYS A 244 1.62 20.69 31.07
N GLY A 245 1.97 20.46 32.34
CA GLY A 245 1.07 19.80 33.29
C GLY A 245 1.74 18.89 34.33
N ALA A 246 2.77 19.37 35.03
CA ALA A 246 3.21 18.76 36.29
C ALA A 246 3.31 19.85 37.36
N SER A 247 2.20 20.11 38.03
CA SER A 247 2.18 20.55 39.43
C SER A 247 0.86 20.08 40.03
N GLY A 248 0.95 19.21 41.02
CA GLY A 248 -0.18 18.80 41.84
C GLY A 248 -0.44 19.82 42.94
N ASP A 249 -1.69 19.90 43.40
CA ASP A 249 -1.99 19.45 44.75
C ASP A 249 -3.50 19.30 45.04
N SER A 250 -3.80 18.16 45.69
CA SER A 250 -4.84 17.81 46.68
C SER A 250 -6.36 18.10 46.52
N ALA A 251 -7.10 16.98 46.53
CA ALA A 251 -8.13 16.56 47.49
C ALA A 251 -9.64 16.94 47.34
N ALA A 252 -10.41 15.86 47.15
CA ALA A 252 -11.62 15.42 47.88
C ALA A 252 -13.05 15.93 47.52
N ALA A 253 -13.84 14.93 47.13
CA ALA A 253 -15.24 14.65 47.49
C ALA A 253 -16.41 15.37 46.77
N GLY A 254 -17.41 14.58 46.35
CA GLY A 254 -18.79 15.04 46.22
C GLY A 254 -19.55 14.60 44.96
N THR A 255 -20.26 13.48 45.10
CA THR A 255 -21.46 12.97 44.41
C THR A 255 -22.39 13.88 43.55
N SER A 256 -23.00 13.19 42.58
CA SER A 256 -24.39 13.24 42.05
C SER A 256 -24.84 14.21 40.94
N ASP A 257 -25.22 13.59 39.83
CA ASP A 257 -26.46 13.69 39.04
C ASP A 257 -26.92 14.97 38.31
N THR A 258 -27.38 14.69 37.08
CA THR A 258 -28.53 15.26 36.32
C THR A 258 -28.26 16.30 35.22
N ILE A 259 -28.42 15.83 33.97
CA ILE A 259 -29.24 16.36 32.85
C ILE A 259 -29.56 17.87 32.88
N GLN A 260 -29.19 18.64 31.84
CA GLN A 260 -30.09 19.04 30.73
C GLN A 260 -29.44 20.08 29.80
N ASP A 261 -29.97 20.08 28.58
CA ASP A 261 -29.74 20.96 27.43
C ASP A 261 -29.74 22.48 27.72
N ALA A 262 -28.99 23.27 26.94
CA ALA A 262 -29.56 24.27 26.02
C ALA A 262 -28.51 25.26 25.47
N GLU A 263 -28.86 25.76 24.29
CA GLU A 263 -28.22 26.73 23.40
C GLU A 263 -27.97 28.15 23.99
N GLY A 264 -27.11 28.90 23.30
CA GLY A 264 -26.95 30.36 23.40
C GLY A 264 -25.47 30.73 23.56
N SER A 265 -24.73 31.07 22.49
CA SER A 265 -24.56 32.43 21.93
C SER A 265 -24.41 33.54 22.97
N TRP A 266 -23.54 34.52 22.64
CA TRP A 266 -23.51 35.95 23.05
C TRP A 266 -22.12 36.41 23.52
N HIS A 267 -21.59 37.37 22.74
CA HIS A 267 -20.68 38.49 23.05
C HIS A 267 -19.33 38.23 23.72
N THR A 268 -18.20 38.51 23.05
CA THR A 268 -17.53 39.83 22.92
C THR A 268 -17.52 40.64 24.21
N ASP A 269 -16.40 40.57 24.93
CA ASP A 269 -15.90 41.70 25.69
C ASP A 269 -14.40 41.88 25.47
N SER A 270 -14.07 43.12 25.13
CA SER A 270 -12.74 43.65 24.94
C SER A 270 -12.29 44.28 26.26
N THR A 271 -11.09 43.93 26.74
CA THR A 271 -10.40 44.73 27.74
C THR A 271 -8.89 44.68 27.46
N THR A 272 -8.39 45.81 26.96
CA THR A 272 -7.02 46.33 27.04
C THR A 272 -6.44 46.13 28.45
N GLN A 273 -5.17 45.87 28.75
CA GLN A 273 -3.81 46.14 28.26
C GLN A 273 -2.94 45.22 29.18
N THR A 274 -1.74 44.70 28.91
CA THR A 274 -0.47 45.30 28.49
C THR A 274 0.58 44.18 28.64
N GLY A 275 1.50 44.07 27.68
CA GLY A 275 2.84 43.52 27.92
C GLY A 275 3.01 42.01 27.79
N GLN A 276 3.20 41.52 26.55
CA GLN A 276 4.13 40.42 26.23
C GLN A 276 4.31 40.26 24.72
N ASP A 277 4.69 41.35 24.04
CA ASP A 277 5.23 41.28 22.68
C ASP A 277 6.67 40.76 22.75
N SER A 278 6.87 39.46 22.47
CA SER A 278 8.17 38.87 22.05
C SER A 278 8.13 37.37 21.74
N LEU A 279 7.03 36.65 22.01
CA LEU A 279 6.97 35.18 21.79
C LEU A 279 6.11 34.74 20.60
N ALA A 280 5.24 35.61 20.05
CA ALA A 280 4.38 35.26 18.92
C ALA A 280 5.13 35.18 17.57
N HIS A 281 6.18 35.99 17.37
CA HIS A 281 6.90 36.02 16.09
C HIS A 281 7.66 34.74 15.76
N LYS A 282 8.16 33.99 16.76
CA LYS A 282 8.93 32.77 16.50
C LYS A 282 8.09 31.57 16.09
N ASP A 283 6.84 31.50 16.54
CA ASP A 283 5.93 30.40 16.18
C ASP A 283 5.28 30.62 14.81
N ASP A 284 4.96 31.87 14.45
CA ASP A 284 4.44 32.23 13.12
C ASP A 284 5.49 32.03 12.00
N ASP A 285 6.75 32.40 12.24
CA ASP A 285 7.84 32.20 11.27
C ASP A 285 8.16 30.72 11.03
N LYS A 286 8.10 29.88 12.07
CA LYS A 286 8.31 28.43 11.95
C LYS A 286 7.16 27.73 11.23
N ARG A 287 5.92 28.12 11.54
CA ARG A 287 4.72 27.56 10.90
C ARG A 287 4.68 27.94 9.42
N SER A 288 5.10 29.17 9.08
CA SER A 288 5.28 29.65 7.71
C SER A 288 6.37 28.87 6.95
N THR A 289 7.51 28.60 7.59
CA THR A 289 8.62 27.83 7.00
C THR A 289 8.24 26.36 6.75
N THR A 290 7.55 25.72 7.69
CA THR A 290 7.05 24.33 7.53
C THR A 290 6.04 24.22 6.41
N ALA A 291 5.07 25.15 6.35
CA ALA A 291 4.05 25.18 5.31
C ALA A 291 4.69 25.38 3.92
N THR A 292 5.71 26.23 3.84
CA THR A 292 6.48 26.47 2.62
C THR A 292 7.25 25.22 2.17
N ALA A 293 7.95 24.56 3.10
CA ALA A 293 8.67 23.32 2.82
C ALA A 293 7.74 22.18 2.38
N LEU A 294 6.61 22.01 3.10
CA LEU A 294 5.56 21.05 2.74
C LEU A 294 5.02 21.31 1.33
N SER A 295 4.66 22.57 1.03
CA SER A 295 4.18 22.97 -0.30
C SER A 295 5.24 22.71 -1.37
N GLY A 296 6.51 23.00 -1.08
CA GLY A 296 7.64 22.77 -1.98
C GLY A 296 7.82 21.30 -2.33
N LEU A 297 7.70 20.38 -1.36
CA LEU A 297 7.76 18.94 -1.60
C LEU A 297 6.51 18.42 -2.31
N ARG A 298 5.31 18.85 -1.87
CA ARG A 298 4.03 18.42 -2.45
C ARG A 298 3.87 18.83 -3.91
N ALA A 299 4.52 19.91 -4.35
CA ALA A 299 4.54 20.33 -5.75
C ALA A 299 5.14 19.27 -6.71
N TRP A 300 5.95 18.33 -6.20
CA TRP A 300 6.51 17.23 -6.99
C TRP A 300 5.61 15.98 -7.05
N CYS A 301 4.63 15.89 -6.14
CA CYS A 301 3.72 14.76 -6.04
C CYS A 301 2.46 14.97 -6.90
N PRO A 302 1.68 13.91 -7.18
CA PRO A 302 0.35 14.07 -7.73
C PRO A 302 -0.53 14.92 -6.80
N PRO A 303 -1.32 15.87 -7.33
CA PRO A 303 -2.14 16.75 -6.52
C PRO A 303 -3.33 15.99 -5.88
N PRO A 304 -3.96 16.51 -4.81
CA PRO A 304 -5.13 15.87 -4.19
C PRO A 304 -6.35 15.72 -5.11
N THR A 305 -6.39 16.49 -6.19
CA THR A 305 -7.43 16.42 -7.22
C THR A 305 -7.20 15.28 -8.23
N THR A 306 -6.14 14.49 -8.08
CA THR A 306 -5.83 13.35 -8.92
C THR A 306 -7.00 12.38 -8.99
N ARG A 307 -7.47 12.10 -10.22
CA ARG A 307 -8.50 11.11 -10.52
C ARG A 307 -7.85 9.80 -10.91
N SER A 308 -8.20 8.74 -10.18
CA SER A 308 -7.64 7.40 -10.38
C SER A 308 -8.73 6.41 -10.79
N LEU A 309 -8.48 5.66 -11.86
CA LEU A 309 -9.28 4.51 -12.26
C LEU A 309 -8.52 3.23 -11.94
N ILE A 310 -9.17 2.24 -11.34
CA ILE A 310 -8.62 0.92 -11.08
C ILE A 310 -9.48 -0.09 -11.87
N LEU A 311 -8.85 -0.90 -12.70
CA LEU A 311 -9.49 -1.98 -13.45
C LEU A 311 -9.10 -3.31 -12.80
N GLY A 312 -10.07 -4.00 -12.21
CA GLY A 312 -9.86 -5.16 -11.33
C GLY A 312 -9.77 -4.71 -9.87
N MET A 313 -10.76 -5.09 -9.06
CA MET A 313 -10.85 -4.61 -7.67
C MET A 313 -9.99 -5.43 -6.71
N GLY A 314 -9.92 -6.75 -6.92
CA GLY A 314 -9.28 -7.66 -5.97
C GLY A 314 -9.87 -7.50 -4.56
N GLY A 315 -9.02 -7.22 -3.56
CA GLY A 315 -9.42 -6.94 -2.19
C GLY A 315 -9.67 -5.45 -1.89
N ASN A 316 -9.68 -4.60 -2.92
CA ASN A 316 -9.76 -3.14 -2.83
C ASN A 316 -8.64 -2.50 -1.99
N SER A 317 -7.44 -3.07 -2.01
CA SER A 317 -6.30 -2.55 -1.22
C SER A 317 -5.71 -1.26 -1.81
N MET A 318 -5.69 -1.10 -3.14
CA MET A 318 -5.07 0.07 -3.78
C MET A 318 -5.82 1.38 -3.46
N ALA A 319 -7.16 1.36 -3.37
CA ALA A 319 -7.95 2.55 -3.12
C ALA A 319 -7.60 3.28 -1.80
N PRO A 320 -7.60 2.63 -0.62
CA PRO A 320 -7.19 3.28 0.63
C PRO A 320 -5.72 3.71 0.63
N ALA A 321 -4.82 2.95 -0.02
CA ALA A 321 -3.42 3.32 -0.13
C ALA A 321 -3.21 4.60 -0.98
N LEU A 322 -3.95 4.74 -2.09
CA LEU A 322 -3.93 5.95 -2.91
C LEU A 322 -4.47 7.16 -2.13
N ARG A 323 -5.53 6.99 -1.33
CA ARG A 323 -6.05 8.09 -0.49
C ARG A 323 -5.09 8.55 0.59
N LEU A 324 -4.24 7.66 1.12
CA LEU A 324 -3.24 8.09 2.09
C LEU A 324 -2.32 9.17 1.51
N VAL A 325 -1.86 8.99 0.27
CA VAL A 325 -0.91 9.89 -0.37
C VAL A 325 -1.58 11.06 -1.10
N LEU A 326 -2.71 10.82 -1.76
CA LEU A 326 -3.45 11.84 -2.51
C LEU A 326 -4.37 12.68 -1.60
N GLY A 327 -4.72 12.17 -0.43
CA GLY A 327 -5.70 12.79 0.46
C GLY A 327 -7.06 12.08 0.41
N VAL A 328 -7.82 12.24 1.49
CA VAL A 328 -9.10 11.53 1.72
C VAL A 328 -10.17 11.85 0.67
N GLU A 329 -10.10 13.04 0.06
CA GLU A 329 -11.04 13.50 -0.95
C GLU A 329 -10.74 12.99 -2.36
N ALA A 330 -9.62 12.27 -2.56
CA ALA A 330 -9.20 11.82 -3.87
C ALA A 330 -10.28 10.92 -4.51
N PRO A 331 -10.77 11.28 -5.71
CA PRO A 331 -11.79 10.50 -6.42
C PRO A 331 -11.18 9.24 -7.02
N ILE A 332 -11.73 8.09 -6.61
CA ILE A 332 -11.28 6.77 -7.05
C ILE A 332 -12.46 6.03 -7.67
N GLU A 333 -12.26 5.60 -8.91
CA GLU A 333 -13.21 4.81 -9.66
C GLU A 333 -12.66 3.39 -9.81
N VAL A 334 -13.46 2.36 -9.54
CA VAL A 334 -13.05 0.95 -9.61
C VAL A 334 -13.98 0.22 -10.55
N VAL A 335 -13.44 -0.57 -11.47
CA VAL A 335 -14.20 -1.42 -12.39
C VAL A 335 -13.98 -2.87 -11.99
N GLU A 336 -15.05 -3.56 -11.66
CA GLU A 336 -15.03 -4.98 -11.28
C GLU A 336 -16.09 -5.73 -12.07
N VAL A 337 -15.75 -6.89 -12.61
CA VAL A 337 -16.67 -7.69 -13.42
C VAL A 337 -17.49 -8.65 -12.55
N GLU A 338 -16.93 -9.13 -11.44
CA GLU A 338 -17.51 -10.17 -10.61
C GLU A 338 -18.18 -9.61 -9.33
N PRO A 339 -19.52 -9.72 -9.22
CA PRO A 339 -20.25 -9.25 -8.04
C PRO A 339 -19.80 -9.89 -6.73
N ALA A 340 -19.31 -11.14 -6.75
CA ALA A 340 -18.79 -11.82 -5.57
C ALA A 340 -17.54 -11.14 -4.98
N VAL A 341 -16.72 -10.48 -5.80
CA VAL A 341 -15.53 -9.72 -5.34
C VAL A 341 -15.97 -8.44 -4.62
N VAL A 342 -16.93 -7.70 -5.17
CA VAL A 342 -17.48 -6.50 -4.52
C VAL A 342 -18.14 -6.87 -3.19
N ALA A 343 -18.94 -7.93 -3.19
CA ALA A 343 -19.64 -8.40 -1.98
C ALA A 343 -18.68 -8.84 -0.87
N SER A 344 -17.57 -9.52 -1.22
CA SER A 344 -16.58 -9.93 -0.22
C SER A 344 -15.86 -8.71 0.39
N CYS A 345 -15.51 -7.72 -0.43
CA CYS A 345 -14.89 -6.48 0.04
C CYS A 345 -15.82 -5.68 0.97
N MET A 346 -17.11 -5.61 0.67
CA MET A 346 -18.12 -5.01 1.55
C MET A 346 -18.23 -5.76 2.88
N GLN A 347 -18.32 -7.10 2.83
CA GLN A 347 -18.42 -7.93 4.02
C GLN A 347 -17.19 -7.80 4.93
N MET A 348 -16.00 -7.64 4.34
CA MET A 348 -14.73 -7.54 5.07
C MET A 348 -14.34 -6.10 5.44
N GLY A 349 -15.14 -5.12 5.03
CA GLY A 349 -14.93 -3.71 5.33
C GLY A 349 -13.73 -3.10 4.61
N THR A 350 -13.36 -3.60 3.44
CA THR A 350 -12.40 -2.93 2.54
C THR A 350 -13.10 -2.05 1.51
N LEU A 351 -14.43 -2.15 1.40
CA LEU A 351 -15.29 -1.23 0.66
C LEU A 351 -16.47 -0.83 1.58
N HIS A 352 -16.83 0.45 1.59
CA HIS A 352 -17.93 0.98 2.40
C HIS A 352 -18.94 1.73 1.53
N ASP A 353 -20.24 1.48 1.75
CA ASP A 353 -21.32 2.17 1.01
C ASP A 353 -21.35 3.68 1.25
N ALA A 354 -20.87 4.13 2.41
CA ALA A 354 -20.82 5.55 2.78
C ALA A 354 -19.68 6.33 2.08
N ASP A 355 -18.76 5.62 1.42
CA ASP A 355 -17.62 6.24 0.75
C ASP A 355 -18.02 6.84 -0.59
N ALA A 356 -18.50 8.09 -0.55
CA ALA A 356 -18.91 8.85 -1.72
C ALA A 356 -17.75 9.17 -2.70
N LYS A 357 -16.48 8.93 -2.31
CA LYS A 357 -15.30 9.17 -3.13
C LYS A 357 -14.82 7.91 -3.84
N THR A 358 -15.36 6.74 -3.50
CA THR A 358 -15.16 5.50 -4.25
C THR A 358 -16.40 5.20 -5.07
N LYS A 359 -16.26 5.14 -6.39
CA LYS A 359 -17.33 4.66 -7.26
C LYS A 359 -16.96 3.32 -7.87
N VAL A 360 -17.77 2.31 -7.61
CA VAL A 360 -17.59 0.96 -8.19
C VAL A 360 -18.53 0.77 -9.37
N TYR A 361 -17.95 0.47 -10.53
CA TYR A 361 -18.65 0.03 -11.73
C TYR A 361 -18.61 -1.50 -11.79
N LEU A 362 -19.75 -2.11 -11.49
CA LEU A 362 -19.92 -3.56 -11.59
C LEU A 362 -20.22 -3.94 -13.05
N GLN A 363 -19.16 -4.04 -13.87
CA GLN A 363 -19.24 -4.19 -15.31
C GLN A 363 -17.96 -4.80 -15.89
N ASP A 364 -18.07 -5.43 -17.07
CA ASP A 364 -16.91 -5.73 -17.92
C ASP A 364 -16.08 -4.46 -18.23
N ALA A 365 -14.76 -4.58 -18.15
CA ALA A 365 -13.84 -3.47 -18.35
C ALA A 365 -13.97 -2.83 -19.74
N GLY A 366 -14.13 -3.62 -20.80
CA GLY A 366 -14.28 -3.11 -22.16
C GLY A 366 -15.55 -2.25 -22.32
N LYS A 367 -16.67 -2.71 -21.75
CA LYS A 367 -17.92 -1.93 -21.75
C LYS A 367 -17.80 -0.66 -20.91
N CYS A 368 -17.16 -0.74 -19.74
CA CYS A 368 -16.98 0.43 -18.88
C CYS A 368 -16.13 1.50 -19.55
N LEU A 369 -14.94 1.12 -20.04
CA LEU A 369 -14.00 2.02 -20.72
C LEU A 369 -14.62 2.76 -21.92
N ALA A 370 -15.62 2.17 -22.58
CA ALA A 370 -16.32 2.81 -23.70
C ALA A 370 -17.27 3.95 -23.29
N THR A 371 -17.64 4.03 -22.01
CA THR A 371 -18.62 4.99 -21.48
C THR A 371 -18.01 6.07 -20.60
N LEU A 372 -16.78 5.87 -20.13
CA LEU A 372 -16.08 6.81 -19.27
C LEU A 372 -15.61 8.05 -20.06
N PRO A 373 -15.52 9.22 -19.40
CA PRO A 373 -15.12 10.45 -20.05
C PRO A 373 -13.66 10.40 -20.53
N GLN A 374 -13.43 10.89 -21.74
CA GLN A 374 -12.08 11.05 -22.29
C GLN A 374 -11.30 12.14 -21.54
N ASN A 375 -9.96 12.03 -21.51
CA ASN A 375 -9.05 13.00 -20.87
C ASN A 375 -9.44 13.35 -19.42
N ALA A 376 -9.91 12.39 -18.64
CA ALA A 376 -10.44 12.61 -17.30
C ALA A 376 -9.52 12.09 -16.18
N TYR A 377 -8.68 11.10 -16.47
CA TYR A 377 -7.91 10.39 -15.46
C TYR A 377 -6.44 10.78 -15.47
N ASP A 378 -5.86 10.88 -14.28
CA ASP A 378 -4.43 11.11 -14.06
C ASP A 378 -3.70 9.77 -13.92
N PHE A 379 -4.34 8.78 -13.29
CA PHE A 379 -3.87 7.40 -13.24
C PHE A 379 -4.95 6.41 -13.67
N ILE A 380 -4.54 5.40 -14.43
CA ILE A 380 -5.32 4.18 -14.67
C ILE A 380 -4.44 3.00 -14.26
N TYR A 381 -4.87 2.24 -13.26
CA TYR A 381 -4.26 0.98 -12.85
C TYR A 381 -5.02 -0.17 -13.52
N MET A 382 -4.33 -0.99 -14.30
CA MET A 382 -4.88 -2.17 -14.96
C MET A 382 -4.31 -3.42 -14.28
N ASP A 383 -5.12 -4.02 -13.42
CA ASP A 383 -4.81 -5.21 -12.64
C ASP A 383 -5.93 -6.26 -12.85
N ILE A 384 -6.20 -6.57 -14.11
CA ILE A 384 -7.29 -7.46 -14.51
C ILE A 384 -6.79 -8.90 -14.59
N PHE A 385 -7.10 -9.70 -13.58
CA PHE A 385 -6.85 -11.13 -13.57
C PHE A 385 -8.04 -11.92 -14.12
N GLU A 386 -7.77 -12.89 -14.99
CA GLU A 386 -8.77 -13.84 -15.49
C GLU A 386 -8.61 -15.19 -14.79
N PRO A 387 -9.57 -15.60 -13.94
CA PRO A 387 -9.40 -16.74 -13.05
C PRO A 387 -9.50 -18.10 -13.72
N VAL A 388 -10.06 -18.21 -14.93
CA VAL A 388 -10.16 -19.50 -15.64
C VAL A 388 -8.81 -19.95 -16.17
N GLN A 389 -8.01 -19.02 -16.71
CA GLN A 389 -6.67 -19.29 -17.23
C GLN A 389 -5.55 -18.92 -16.24
N ALA A 390 -5.89 -18.29 -15.11
CA ALA A 390 -4.95 -17.74 -14.13
C ALA A 390 -3.90 -16.80 -14.75
N THR A 391 -4.36 -15.83 -15.55
CA THR A 391 -3.49 -14.91 -16.29
C THR A 391 -3.99 -13.48 -16.22
N MET A 392 -3.06 -12.52 -16.32
CA MET A 392 -3.41 -11.11 -16.49
C MET A 392 -3.89 -10.83 -17.91
N ARG A 393 -4.84 -9.89 -18.01
CA ARG A 393 -5.42 -9.44 -19.27
C ARG A 393 -5.03 -8.00 -19.55
N ASN A 394 -3.95 -7.82 -20.31
CA ASN A 394 -3.53 -6.53 -20.85
C ASN A 394 -3.85 -6.45 -22.35
N LEU A 395 -5.14 -6.58 -22.70
CA LEU A 395 -5.56 -6.63 -24.10
C LEU A 395 -5.34 -5.27 -24.79
N HIS A 396 -4.76 -5.28 -25.99
CA HIS A 396 -4.47 -4.06 -26.76
C HIS A 396 -5.68 -3.11 -26.92
N PRO A 397 -6.93 -3.58 -27.15
CA PRO A 397 -8.09 -2.70 -27.18
C PRO A 397 -8.34 -1.93 -25.88
N TRP A 398 -8.08 -2.54 -24.72
CA TRP A 398 -8.22 -1.86 -23.42
C TRP A 398 -7.11 -0.84 -23.22
N VAL A 399 -5.89 -1.13 -23.65
CA VAL A 399 -4.77 -0.16 -23.63
C VAL A 399 -5.09 1.06 -24.49
N LEU A 400 -5.62 0.86 -25.70
CA LEU A 400 -6.05 1.96 -26.58
C LEU A 400 -7.19 2.78 -25.97
N ALA A 401 -8.17 2.11 -25.35
CA ALA A 401 -9.28 2.80 -24.68
C ALA A 401 -8.77 3.60 -23.48
N ALA A 402 -7.97 3.00 -22.61
CA ALA A 402 -7.36 3.65 -21.45
C ALA A 402 -6.53 4.89 -21.84
N ARG A 403 -5.74 4.81 -22.93
CA ARG A 403 -5.01 5.97 -23.46
C ARG A 403 -5.92 7.16 -23.77
N LYS A 404 -7.13 6.94 -24.30
CA LYS A 404 -8.10 8.03 -24.60
C LYS A 404 -8.72 8.64 -23.35
N LEU A 405 -8.77 7.88 -22.26
CA LEU A 405 -9.33 8.33 -20.97
C LEU A 405 -8.31 9.11 -20.14
N LEU A 406 -7.01 8.87 -20.35
CA LEU A 406 -5.94 9.59 -19.66
C LEU A 406 -5.79 11.02 -20.16
N LYS A 407 -5.57 11.96 -19.24
CA LYS A 407 -5.09 13.30 -19.56
C LYS A 407 -3.69 13.25 -20.19
N PRO A 408 -3.26 14.30 -20.91
CA PRO A 408 -1.84 14.50 -21.21
C PRO A 408 -1.01 14.40 -19.92
N GLY A 409 0.09 13.64 -19.97
CA GLY A 409 0.93 13.34 -18.81
C GLY A 409 0.36 12.33 -17.80
N GLY A 410 -0.87 11.83 -18.02
CA GLY A 410 -1.46 10.77 -17.21
C GLY A 410 -0.79 9.41 -17.44
N LEU A 411 -0.87 8.53 -16.44
CA LEU A 411 -0.16 7.25 -16.42
C LEU A 411 -1.12 6.07 -16.52
N LEU A 412 -0.90 5.18 -17.50
CA LEU A 412 -1.41 3.81 -17.47
C LEU A 412 -0.37 2.93 -16.77
N VAL A 413 -0.79 2.20 -15.75
CA VAL A 413 0.05 1.30 -14.94
C VAL A 413 -0.52 -0.11 -15.06
N MET A 414 0.27 -1.06 -15.55
CA MET A 414 -0.19 -2.42 -15.82
C MET A 414 0.63 -3.43 -15.05
N ASN A 415 -0.04 -4.43 -14.48
CA ASN A 415 0.59 -5.66 -14.03
C ASN A 415 0.65 -6.64 -15.21
N ASP A 416 1.85 -7.04 -15.63
CA ASP A 416 2.09 -7.96 -16.75
C ASP A 416 2.80 -9.23 -16.25
N HIS A 417 2.21 -10.40 -16.46
CA HIS A 417 2.76 -11.71 -16.06
C HIS A 417 3.91 -12.18 -16.97
N ARG A 418 4.85 -11.28 -17.25
CA ARG A 418 6.05 -11.52 -18.06
C ARG A 418 7.21 -10.70 -17.49
N LEU A 419 8.42 -11.22 -17.64
CA LEU A 419 9.63 -10.43 -17.37
C LEU A 419 9.71 -9.25 -18.35
N PRO A 420 10.20 -8.08 -17.89
CA PRO A 420 10.27 -6.90 -18.75
C PRO A 420 11.28 -7.13 -19.88
N SER A 421 10.84 -6.95 -21.13
CA SER A 421 11.69 -7.03 -22.32
C SER A 421 11.33 -5.92 -23.30
N ALA A 422 12.29 -5.50 -24.12
CA ALA A 422 12.09 -4.43 -25.10
C ALA A 422 11.02 -4.81 -26.14
N GLU A 423 11.03 -6.07 -26.58
CA GLU A 423 10.01 -6.65 -27.46
C GLU A 423 8.62 -6.64 -26.80
N GLY A 424 8.53 -7.07 -25.54
CA GLY A 424 7.26 -7.16 -24.82
C GLY A 424 6.58 -5.81 -24.60
N VAL A 425 7.35 -4.72 -24.46
CA VAL A 425 6.81 -3.37 -24.24
C VAL A 425 6.73 -2.51 -25.51
N ALA A 426 7.34 -2.95 -26.63
CA ALA A 426 7.32 -2.21 -27.89
C ALA A 426 5.89 -1.89 -28.41
N PRO A 427 4.89 -2.78 -28.29
CA PRO A 427 3.51 -2.44 -28.64
C PRO A 427 2.98 -1.23 -27.86
N TYR A 428 3.31 -1.11 -26.57
CA TYR A 428 2.91 0.02 -25.76
C TYR A 428 3.64 1.30 -26.16
N ALA A 429 4.93 1.22 -26.51
CA ALA A 429 5.68 2.37 -27.01
C ALA A 429 5.15 2.87 -28.37
N LYS A 430 4.67 1.98 -29.23
CA LYS A 430 3.97 2.35 -30.48
C LYS A 430 2.64 3.09 -30.19
N VAL A 431 1.97 2.77 -29.08
CA VAL A 431 0.71 3.42 -28.68
C VAL A 431 0.93 4.74 -27.95
N PHE A 432 1.85 4.80 -26.98
CA PHE A 432 2.07 5.98 -26.13
C PHE A 432 3.16 6.92 -26.64
N GLY A 433 3.92 6.50 -27.64
CA GLY A 433 5.02 7.26 -28.20
C GLY A 433 6.37 6.81 -27.64
N GLU A 434 7.41 7.11 -28.43
CA GLU A 434 8.79 6.83 -28.07
C GLU A 434 9.18 7.62 -26.80
N GLY A 435 9.84 6.94 -25.86
CA GLY A 435 10.27 7.57 -24.61
C GLY A 435 9.14 7.81 -23.59
N ASN A 436 7.99 7.17 -23.77
CA ASN A 436 6.85 7.24 -22.85
C ASN A 436 6.53 5.92 -22.16
N VAL A 437 7.42 4.92 -22.22
CA VAL A 437 7.20 3.61 -21.61
C VAL A 437 8.37 3.18 -20.75
N GLN A 438 8.05 2.77 -19.52
CA GLN A 438 8.99 2.19 -18.57
C GLN A 438 8.48 0.85 -18.03
N ALA A 439 9.37 -0.08 -17.73
CA ALA A 439 8.98 -1.32 -17.06
C ALA A 439 10.02 -1.82 -16.06
N VAL A 440 9.57 -2.54 -15.04
CA VAL A 440 10.39 -3.09 -13.97
C VAL A 440 9.89 -4.47 -13.57
N ASN A 441 10.79 -5.38 -13.20
CA ASN A 441 10.41 -6.69 -12.66
C ASN A 441 9.92 -6.56 -11.21
N VAL A 442 8.90 -7.34 -10.86
CA VAL A 442 8.53 -7.52 -9.45
C VAL A 442 9.52 -8.53 -8.86
N ARG A 443 10.39 -8.04 -7.96
CA ARG A 443 11.56 -8.76 -7.44
C ARG A 443 11.26 -10.22 -7.07
N GLY A 444 11.91 -11.14 -7.79
CA GLY A 444 11.84 -12.59 -7.50
C GLY A 444 10.65 -13.32 -8.12
N TRP A 445 9.87 -12.65 -8.96
CA TRP A 445 8.69 -13.23 -9.59
C TRP A 445 8.66 -13.01 -11.11
N SER A 446 7.86 -13.80 -11.82
CA SER A 446 7.75 -13.73 -13.29
C SER A 446 6.76 -12.66 -13.75
N GLU A 447 6.77 -11.50 -13.10
CA GLU A 447 5.87 -10.38 -13.37
C GLU A 447 6.65 -9.09 -13.57
N SER A 448 6.04 -8.14 -14.27
CA SER A 448 6.55 -6.80 -14.44
C SER A 448 5.44 -5.78 -14.26
N ILE A 449 5.86 -4.59 -13.86
CA ILE A 449 5.00 -3.42 -13.87
C ILE A 449 5.43 -2.58 -15.04
N VAL A 450 4.47 -2.26 -15.91
CA VAL A 450 4.66 -1.39 -17.06
C VAL A 450 3.95 -0.08 -16.78
N VAL A 451 4.65 1.04 -16.93
CA VAL A 451 4.12 2.40 -16.85
C VAL A 451 4.19 3.02 -18.23
N CYS A 452 3.06 3.46 -18.75
CA CYS A 452 2.95 4.20 -20.00
C CYS A 452 2.43 5.62 -19.72
N VAL A 453 3.11 6.62 -20.27
CA VAL A 453 2.81 8.04 -20.08
C VAL A 453 2.07 8.55 -21.30
N THR A 454 0.90 9.16 -21.12
CA THR A 454 0.16 9.78 -22.23
C THR A 454 0.91 11.03 -22.71
N PRO A 455 1.20 11.15 -24.02
CA PRO A 455 1.95 12.28 -24.56
C PRO A 455 1.16 13.59 -24.48
N GLY A 456 1.85 14.73 -24.69
CA GLY A 456 1.23 16.05 -24.76
C GLY A 456 1.34 16.92 -23.49
N ASP A 457 1.97 16.43 -22.43
CA ASP A 457 2.39 17.26 -21.29
C ASP A 457 3.90 17.49 -21.35
N THR A 458 4.32 18.75 -21.48
CA THR A 458 5.73 19.14 -21.58
C THR A 458 6.57 18.70 -20.39
N ALA A 459 5.97 18.53 -19.21
CA ALA A 459 6.68 18.13 -17.99
C ALA A 459 6.97 16.62 -17.91
N THR A 460 6.38 15.81 -18.78
CA THR A 460 6.48 14.34 -18.71
C THR A 460 6.75 13.66 -20.04
N ASP A 461 6.35 14.26 -21.16
CA ASP A 461 6.44 13.65 -22.48
C ASP A 461 7.92 13.40 -22.87
N LYS A 462 8.21 12.17 -23.29
CA LYS A 462 9.51 11.63 -23.69
C LYS A 462 10.54 11.50 -22.58
N TYR A 463 10.31 12.06 -21.40
CA TYR A 463 11.28 12.10 -20.30
C TYR A 463 11.60 10.72 -19.68
N SER A 464 10.92 9.65 -20.09
CA SER A 464 11.24 8.31 -19.57
C SER A 464 12.65 7.86 -19.94
N LEU A 465 13.24 8.38 -21.01
CA LEU A 465 14.59 8.04 -21.45
C LEU A 465 15.69 8.79 -20.68
N GLU A 466 15.30 9.74 -19.83
CA GLU A 466 16.13 10.60 -19.01
C GLU A 466 16.03 10.18 -17.54
N VAL A 467 14.88 9.64 -17.12
CA VAL A 467 14.67 9.14 -15.75
C VAL A 467 15.71 8.07 -15.41
N CYS A 468 16.46 8.29 -14.33
CA CYS A 468 17.55 7.42 -13.90
C CYS A 468 17.44 7.14 -12.40
N LYS A 469 18.34 6.31 -11.87
CA LYS A 469 18.36 5.93 -10.45
C LYS A 469 18.36 7.15 -9.52
N THR A 470 19.14 8.19 -9.81
CA THR A 470 19.16 9.42 -9.01
C THR A 470 17.80 10.11 -8.94
N HIS A 471 17.05 10.16 -10.04
CA HIS A 471 15.70 10.74 -10.05
C HIS A 471 14.74 9.91 -9.17
N ALA A 472 14.83 8.58 -9.25
CA ALA A 472 14.04 7.67 -8.43
C ALA A 472 14.39 7.81 -6.94
N ASP A 473 15.66 8.01 -6.60
CA ASP A 473 16.11 8.21 -5.22
C ASP A 473 15.57 9.49 -4.61
N ILE A 474 15.66 10.60 -5.34
CA ILE A 474 15.08 11.87 -4.93
C ILE A 474 13.55 11.72 -4.75
N SER A 475 12.89 11.07 -5.72
CA SER A 475 11.44 10.83 -5.66
C SER A 475 11.06 10.01 -4.43
N PHE A 476 11.80 8.93 -4.13
CA PHE A 476 11.57 8.11 -2.95
C PHE A 476 11.74 8.93 -1.67
N ASN A 477 12.82 9.72 -1.55
CA ASN A 477 13.08 10.54 -0.37
C ASN A 477 12.00 11.60 -0.14
N ILE A 478 11.43 12.18 -1.20
CA ILE A 478 10.27 13.09 -1.09
C ILE A 478 9.09 12.36 -0.44
N TYR A 479 8.73 11.17 -0.92
CA TYR A 479 7.62 10.41 -0.34
C TYR A 479 7.92 9.91 1.06
N GLU A 480 9.14 9.49 1.35
CA GLU A 480 9.52 9.03 2.68
C GLU A 480 9.55 10.18 3.70
N THR A 481 9.83 11.41 3.25
CA THR A 481 9.70 12.62 4.08
C THR A 481 8.22 12.98 4.32
N LEU A 482 7.38 12.89 3.29
CA LEU A 482 5.97 13.29 3.38
C LEU A 482 5.06 12.26 4.04
N VAL A 483 5.32 10.98 3.80
CA VAL A 483 4.52 9.84 4.27
C VAL A 483 5.46 8.67 4.64
N PRO A 484 6.18 8.79 5.78
CA PRO A 484 7.20 7.81 6.17
C PRO A 484 6.68 6.38 6.22
N GLY A 485 7.45 5.44 5.69
CA GLY A 485 7.10 4.03 5.65
C GLY A 485 5.98 3.68 4.68
N TRP A 486 5.46 4.61 3.87
CA TRP A 486 4.41 4.27 2.90
C TRP A 486 4.93 3.50 1.69
N LEU A 487 6.11 3.85 1.16
CA LEU A 487 6.73 3.12 0.03
C LEU A 487 7.55 1.92 0.53
N PRO A 488 7.56 0.79 -0.20
CA PRO A 488 8.48 -0.30 0.10
C PRO A 488 9.93 0.16 -0.04
N HIS A 489 10.83 -0.47 0.69
CA HIS A 489 12.25 -0.12 0.64
C HIS A 489 12.78 -0.09 -0.80
N PHE A 490 13.24 1.06 -1.28
CA PHE A 490 13.54 1.34 -2.71
C PHE A 490 14.63 0.48 -3.37
N SER A 491 15.31 -0.38 -2.61
CA SER A 491 16.36 -1.29 -3.11
C SER A 491 15.99 -2.13 -4.34
N TRP A 492 14.69 -2.29 -4.62
CA TRP A 492 14.17 -3.02 -5.78
C TRP A 492 14.23 -2.21 -7.10
N LEU A 493 14.73 -0.97 -7.11
CA LEU A 493 15.05 -0.23 -8.33
C LEU A 493 16.56 -0.07 -8.45
N VAL A 494 17.26 -1.04 -9.05
CA VAL A 494 18.73 -1.07 -9.04
C VAL A 494 19.33 -0.18 -10.13
N LYS A 495 18.89 -0.36 -11.37
CA LYS A 495 19.45 0.32 -12.53
C LYS A 495 18.41 0.48 -13.63
N ALA A 496 18.42 1.63 -14.29
CA ALA A 496 17.63 1.90 -15.49
C ALA A 496 18.52 1.84 -16.74
N LYS A 497 18.03 1.26 -17.83
CA LYS A 497 18.69 1.28 -19.14
C LYS A 497 17.68 1.51 -20.26
N THR A 498 18.09 2.25 -21.29
CA THR A 498 17.31 2.40 -22.52
C THR A 498 17.51 1.19 -23.41
N TYR A 499 16.41 0.68 -23.94
CA TYR A 499 16.40 -0.37 -24.95
C TYR A 499 15.66 0.12 -26.19
N CYS A 500 16.01 -0.46 -27.34
CA CYS A 500 15.36 -0.21 -28.62
C CYS A 500 14.91 -1.54 -29.21
N HIS A 501 13.68 -1.58 -29.72
CA HIS A 501 13.12 -2.70 -30.47
C HIS A 501 12.16 -2.14 -31.52
N ASP A 502 12.18 -2.64 -32.75
CA ASP A 502 11.38 -2.11 -33.87
C ASP A 502 11.44 -0.58 -34.04
N GLY A 503 12.61 0.02 -33.79
CA GLY A 503 12.80 1.47 -33.90
C GLY A 503 12.14 2.30 -32.78
N VAL A 504 11.49 1.70 -31.79
CA VAL A 504 10.95 2.40 -30.63
C VAL A 504 11.82 2.18 -29.38
N ARG A 505 12.05 3.26 -28.63
CA ARG A 505 12.82 3.24 -27.37
C ARG A 505 11.92 3.21 -26.14
N CYS A 506 12.34 2.41 -25.16
CA CYS A 506 11.72 2.28 -23.85
C CYS A 506 12.78 2.25 -22.74
N ARG A 507 12.35 2.44 -21.48
CA ARG A 507 13.20 2.32 -20.30
C ARG A 507 12.90 1.03 -19.54
N LEU A 508 13.89 0.18 -19.33
CA LEU A 508 13.73 -1.00 -18.48
C LEU A 508 14.58 -0.86 -17.22
N TRP A 509 14.00 -1.28 -16.10
CA TRP A 509 14.62 -1.27 -14.79
C TRP A 509 14.93 -2.70 -14.34
N THR A 510 16.12 -2.88 -13.78
CA THR A 510 16.51 -4.11 -13.09
C THR A 510 16.15 -3.99 -11.61
N SER A 511 15.54 -5.03 -11.04
CA SER A 511 15.08 -5.06 -9.64
C SER A 511 15.94 -5.86 -8.68
#